data_AF-A0AAE0K9K7-F1
#
_entry.id   AF-A0AAE0K9K7-F1
#
_cell.length_a   1.000
_cell.length_b   1.000
_cell.length_c   1.000
_cell.angle_alpha   90.00
_cell.angle_beta   90.00
_cell.angle_gamma   90.00
#
_symmetry.space_group_name_H-M   'P 1'
#
loop_
_entity.id
_entity.type
_entity.pdbx_description
1 polymer ?
#
loop_
_entity_poly.entity_id
_entity_poly.type
_entity_poly.pdbx_seq_one_letter_code
_entity_poly.pdbx_strand_id
1 'polypeptide(L)'
;DLESIEYILCYFACGSLLWQGLEAPTGKEWNELLKKKLSLSGKDLCGNVLPSEFATYIGYIRSLPFNDKPNYSYLRILFRRVFKSERFKYNNVFD
;
A
#
# COMPACT_ATOMS: atom_id res chain seq x y z
N ASP A 1 1.05 7.97 -8.52
CA ASP A 1 2.28 7.96 -7.68
C ASP A 1 2.09 7.37 -6.29
N LEU A 2 1.32 7.99 -5.40
CA LEU A 2 1.22 7.51 -4.00
C LEU A 2 0.57 6.13 -3.84
N GLU A 3 -0.38 5.79 -4.72
CA GLU A 3 -0.99 4.46 -4.78
C GLU A 3 0.03 3.39 -5.26
N SER A 4 0.93 3.76 -6.18
CA SER A 4 2.02 2.87 -6.62
C SER A 4 3.00 2.58 -5.48
N ILE A 5 3.29 3.57 -4.63
CA ILE A 5 4.13 3.40 -3.43
C ILE A 5 3.49 2.42 -2.45
N GLU A 6 2.17 2.45 -2.27
CA GLU A 6 1.45 1.46 -1.44
C GLU A 6 1.77 0.03 -1.90
N TYR A 7 1.71 -0.25 -3.20
CA TYR A 7 1.96 -1.60 -3.71
C TYR A 7 3.42 -2.04 -3.53
N ILE A 8 4.37 -1.12 -3.64
CA ILE A 8 5.79 -1.39 -3.40
C ILE A 8 6.01 -1.73 -1.92
N LEU A 9 5.39 -0.98 -1.01
CA LEU A 9 5.48 -1.25 0.43
C LEU A 9 4.85 -2.59 0.80
N CYS A 10 3.68 -2.93 0.25
CA CYS A 10 3.08 -4.24 0.44
C CYS A 10 3.94 -5.35 -0.15
N TYR A 11 4.56 -5.13 -1.31
CA TYR A 11 5.48 -6.09 -1.92
C TYR A 11 6.69 -6.36 -1.02
N PHE A 12 7.33 -5.33 -0.47
CA PHE A 12 8.48 -5.51 0.42
C PHE A 12 8.11 -6.25 1.72
N ALA A 13 6.92 -6.01 2.26
CA ALA A 13 6.49 -6.68 3.49
C ALA A 13 5.99 -8.11 3.28
N CYS A 14 5.28 -8.37 2.18
CA CYS A 14 4.65 -9.67 1.91
C CYS A 14 5.47 -10.57 0.96
N GLY A 15 6.54 -10.04 0.36
CA GLY A 15 7.40 -10.70 -0.64
C GLY A 15 6.74 -10.92 -2.01
N SER A 16 5.43 -10.71 -2.12
CA SER A 16 4.67 -10.87 -3.36
C SER A 16 3.36 -10.08 -3.31
N LEU A 17 2.77 -9.82 -4.48
CA LEU A 17 1.45 -9.22 -4.62
C LEU A 17 0.45 -10.27 -5.14
N LEU A 18 -0.82 -10.15 -4.75
CA LEU A 18 -1.88 -11.09 -5.13
C LEU A 18 -2.11 -11.22 -6.66
N TRP A 19 -1.68 -10.21 -7.42
CA TRP A 19 -1.76 -10.20 -8.89
C TRP A 19 -0.43 -10.54 -9.58
N GLN A 20 0.62 -10.83 -8.84
CA GLN A 20 1.92 -11.18 -9.41
C GLN A 20 1.83 -12.54 -10.11
N GLY A 21 2.33 -12.62 -11.35
CA GLY A 21 2.32 -13.86 -12.13
C GLY A 21 0.99 -14.21 -12.78
N LEU A 22 -0.02 -13.32 -12.72
CA LEU A 22 -1.25 -13.49 -13.49
C LEU A 22 -1.02 -13.01 -14.93
N GLU A 23 -1.20 -13.91 -15.89
CA GLU A 23 -1.23 -13.56 -17.31
C GLU A 23 -2.62 -13.03 -17.67
N ALA A 24 -2.65 -11.84 -18.29
CA ALA A 24 -3.86 -11.22 -18.82
C ALA A 24 -3.62 -10.89 -20.30
N PRO A 25 -3.63 -11.91 -21.18
CA PRO A 25 -3.23 -11.77 -22.58
C PRO A 25 -4.19 -10.89 -23.39
N THR A 26 -5.45 -10.77 -22.96
CA THR A 26 -6.45 -9.92 -23.62
C THR A 26 -6.78 -8.66 -22.82
N GLY A 27 -7.23 -7.60 -23.52
CA GLY A 27 -7.66 -6.36 -22.86
C GLY A 27 -8.85 -6.54 -21.90
N LYS A 28 -9.66 -7.59 -22.10
CA LYS A 28 -10.77 -7.92 -21.19
C LYS A 28 -10.24 -8.47 -19.87
N GLU A 29 -9.31 -9.42 -19.91
CA GLU A 29 -8.70 -10.01 -18.71
C GLU A 29 -7.90 -8.96 -17.94
N TRP A 30 -7.25 -8.03 -18.64
CA TRP A 30 -6.56 -6.90 -18.01
C TRP A 30 -7.53 -6.02 -17.22
N ASN A 31 -8.70 -5.71 -17.80
CA ASN A 31 -9.74 -4.94 -17.12
C ASN A 31 -10.32 -5.69 -15.90
N GLU A 32 -10.48 -7.01 -15.99
CA GLU A 32 -10.93 -7.82 -14.86
C GLU A 32 -9.90 -7.88 -13.73
N LEU A 33 -8.61 -8.00 -14.08
CA LEU A 33 -7.50 -7.93 -13.13
C LEU A 33 -7.44 -6.58 -12.43
N LEU A 34 -7.59 -5.48 -13.18
CA LEU A 34 -7.65 -4.13 -12.62
C LEU A 34 -8.84 -3.97 -11.67
N LYS A 35 -10.04 -4.44 -12.05
CA LYS A 35 -11.21 -4.41 -11.17
C LYS A 35 -10.97 -5.17 -9.87
N LYS A 36 -10.37 -6.37 -9.95
CA LYS A 36 -10.03 -7.17 -8.78
C LYS A 36 -9.02 -6.43 -7.89
N LYS A 37 -8.00 -5.82 -8.48
CA LYS A 37 -7.02 -5.00 -7.77
C LYS A 37 -7.66 -3.82 -7.02
N LEU A 38 -8.59 -3.11 -7.68
CA LEU A 38 -9.31 -1.98 -7.11
C LEU A 38 -10.33 -2.40 -6.03
N SER A 39 -10.87 -3.62 -6.12
CA SER A 39 -11.84 -4.13 -5.14
C SER A 39 -11.25 -4.55 -3.80
N LEU A 40 -9.94 -4.85 -3.76
CA LEU A 40 -9.27 -5.25 -2.52
C LEU A 40 -9.18 -4.06 -1.58
N SER A 41 -9.73 -4.18 -0.36
CA SER A 41 -9.58 -3.11 0.62
C SER A 41 -8.13 -3.00 1.09
N GLY A 42 -7.77 -1.86 1.70
CA GLY A 42 -6.45 -1.72 2.33
C GLY A 42 -6.18 -2.78 3.40
N LYS A 43 -7.22 -3.27 4.08
CA LYS A 43 -7.09 -4.40 5.02
C LYS A 43 -6.80 -5.72 4.30
N ASP A 44 -7.45 -5.98 3.18
CA ASP A 44 -7.24 -7.22 2.42
C ASP A 44 -5.82 -7.26 1.82
N LEU A 45 -5.28 -6.10 1.42
CA LEU A 45 -3.91 -5.98 0.94
C LEU A 45 -2.87 -6.14 2.03
N CYS A 46 -3.13 -5.57 3.21
CA CYS A 46 -2.21 -5.62 4.33
C CYS A 46 -2.25 -6.97 5.08
N GLY A 47 -3.38 -7.67 5.00
CA GLY A 47 -3.64 -8.89 5.77
C GLY A 47 -3.36 -8.70 7.26
N ASN A 48 -2.80 -9.74 7.88
CA ASN A 48 -2.35 -9.70 9.29
C ASN A 48 -0.83 -9.44 9.43
N VAL A 49 -0.14 -9.18 8.32
CA VAL A 49 1.33 -9.03 8.29
C VAL A 49 1.72 -7.57 8.55
N LEU A 50 0.96 -6.63 7.97
CA LEU A 50 1.24 -5.20 8.06
C LEU A 50 0.47 -4.50 9.19
N PRO A 51 1.08 -3.52 9.87
CA PRO A 51 0.41 -2.67 10.85
C PRO A 51 -0.81 -1.94 10.27
N SER A 52 -1.78 -1.63 11.14
CA SER A 52 -3.05 -0.98 10.77
C SER A 52 -2.90 0.38 10.07
N GLU A 53 -1.78 1.06 10.32
CA GLU A 53 -1.40 2.33 9.72
C GLU A 53 -1.22 2.22 8.20
N PHE A 54 -0.82 1.06 7.69
CA PHE A 54 -0.75 0.81 6.25
C PHE A 54 -2.16 0.80 5.66
N ALA A 55 -3.11 0.07 6.24
CA ALA A 55 -4.50 0.10 5.77
C ALA A 55 -5.11 1.52 5.84
N THR A 56 -4.73 2.30 6.85
CA THR A 56 -5.12 3.71 6.99
C THR A 56 -4.53 4.58 5.89
N TYR A 57 -3.24 4.40 5.57
CA TYR A 57 -2.56 5.07 4.45
C TYR A 57 -3.29 4.76 3.13
N ILE A 58 -3.56 3.49 2.85
CA ILE A 58 -4.24 3.02 1.62
C ILE A 58 -5.62 3.67 1.50
N GLY A 59 -6.42 3.61 2.57
CA GLY A 59 -7.74 4.22 2.61
C GLY A 59 -7.69 5.73 2.34
N TYR A 60 -6.72 6.44 2.93
CA TYR A 60 -6.53 7.86 2.69
C TYR A 60 -6.20 8.16 1.22
N ILE A 61 -5.21 7.47 0.64
CA ILE A 61 -4.79 7.70 -0.75
C ILE A 61 -5.93 7.47 -1.72
N ARG A 62 -6.70 6.39 -1.55
CA ARG A 62 -7.83 6.06 -2.43
C ARG A 62 -9.04 6.98 -2.27
N SER A 63 -9.13 7.67 -1.13
CA SER A 63 -10.20 8.66 -0.89
C SER A 63 -9.92 10.02 -1.51
N LEU A 64 -8.67 10.28 -1.94
CA LEU A 64 -8.30 11.57 -2.51
C LEU A 64 -8.90 11.75 -3.91
N PRO A 65 -9.57 12.89 -4.16
CA PRO A 65 -9.94 13.28 -5.51
C PRO A 65 -8.70 13.43 -6.40
N PHE A 66 -8.88 13.21 -7.71
CA PHE A 66 -7.79 13.28 -8.69
C PHE A 66 -7.00 14.61 -8.66
N ASN A 67 -7.68 15.74 -8.42
CA ASN A 67 -7.06 17.07 -8.37
C ASN A 67 -6.63 17.51 -6.97
N ASP A 68 -6.83 16.68 -5.94
CA ASP A 68 -6.52 17.06 -4.57
C ASP A 68 -5.05 16.86 -4.24
N LYS A 69 -4.54 17.68 -3.31
CA LYS A 69 -3.15 17.61 -2.86
C LYS A 69 -3.05 16.69 -1.64
N PRO A 70 -2.32 15.57 -1.73
CA PRO A 70 -2.14 14.67 -0.59
C PRO A 70 -1.47 15.37 0.60
N ASN A 71 -1.93 15.07 1.82
CA ASN A 71 -1.28 15.51 3.05
C ASN A 71 -0.07 14.62 3.38
N TYR A 72 1.05 14.89 2.72
CA TYR A 72 2.30 14.14 2.91
C TYR A 72 2.81 14.12 4.36
N SER A 73 2.53 15.18 5.14
CA SER A 73 2.93 15.23 6.55
C SER A 73 2.16 14.22 7.39
N TYR A 74 0.85 14.10 7.18
CA TYR A 74 0.03 13.08 7.81
C TYR A 74 0.50 11.67 7.44
N LEU A 75 0.73 11.41 6.15
CA LEU A 75 1.20 10.11 5.67
C LEU A 75 2.53 9.69 6.32
N ARG A 76 3.49 10.61 6.43
CA ARG A 76 4.76 10.33 7.12
C ARG A 76 4.58 10.08 8.62
N ILE A 77 3.61 10.72 9.27
CA ILE A 77 3.33 10.50 10.69
C ILE A 77 2.81 9.09 10.93
N LEU A 78 2.00 8.53 10.04
CA LEU A 78 1.52 7.14 10.14
C LEU A 78 2.70 6.16 10.25
N PHE A 79 3.66 6.23 9.33
CA PHE A 79 4.83 5.34 9.37
C PHE A 79 5.77 5.62 10.55
N ARG A 80 5.92 6.87 10.98
CA ARG A 80 6.70 7.19 12.18
C ARG A 80 6.08 6.62 13.45
N ARG A 81 4.74 6.52 13.52
CA ARG A 81 4.05 5.89 14.66
C ARG A 81 4.38 4.41 14.73
N VAL A 82 4.29 3.70 13.61
CA VAL A 82 4.72 2.29 13.50
C VAL A 82 6.18 2.14 13.91
N PHE A 83 7.07 2.97 13.35
CA PHE A 83 8.49 2.90 13.68
C PHE A 83 8.76 3.06 15.17
N LYS A 84 8.02 3.95 15.84
CA LYS A 84 8.11 4.18 17.29
C LYS A 84 7.46 3.05 18.10
N SER A 85 6.34 2.48 17.66
CA SER A 85 5.67 1.37 18.36
C SER A 85 6.54 0.12 18.37
N GLU A 86 7.24 -0.14 17.26
CA GLU A 86 8.23 -1.23 17.13
C GLU A 86 9.57 -0.93 17.84
N ARG A 87 9.71 0.25 18.45
CA ARG A 87 10.91 0.70 19.18
C ARG A 87 12.19 0.71 18.33
N PHE A 88 12.06 0.92 17.02
CA PHE A 88 13.22 1.05 16.14
C PHE A 88 14.02 2.33 16.46
N LYS A 89 15.33 2.27 16.18
CA LYS A 89 16.24 3.40 16.33
C LYS A 89 16.45 4.06 14.98
N TYR A 90 16.31 5.38 14.94
CA TYR A 90 16.59 6.15 13.73
C TYR A 90 18.11 6.33 13.55
N ASN A 91 18.79 5.27 13.10
CA ASN A 91 20.25 5.20 12.96
C ASN A 91 20.71 4.95 11.51
N ASN A 92 19.81 4.98 10.53
CA ASN A 92 20.07 4.73 9.10
C ASN A 92 20.72 3.37 8.80
N VAL A 93 20.47 2.36 9.64
CA VAL A 93 20.86 0.97 9.35
C VAL A 93 19.67 0.29 8.66
N PHE A 94 19.93 -0.30 7.50
CA PHE A 94 18.98 -1.08 6.71
C PHE A 94 19.51 -2.52 6.57
N ASP A 95 18.63 -3.48 6.28
CA ASP A 95 18.97 -4.90 6.08
C ASP A 95 19.86 -5.14 4.83
#